data_AF-A0A2P2LZB3-F1
#
_entry.id   AF-A0A2P2LZB3-F1
#
_cell.length_a   1.000
_cell.length_b   1.000
_cell.length_c   1.000
_cell.angle_alpha   90.00
_cell.angle_beta   90.00
_cell.angle_gamma   90.00
#
_symmetry.space_group_name_H-M   'P 1'
#
loop_
_entity.id
_entity.type
_entity.pdbx_description
1 polymer ?
#
loop_
_entity_poly.entity_id
_entity_poly.type
_entity_poly.pdbx_seq_one_letter_code
_entity_poly.pdbx_strand_id
1 'polypeptide(L)'
;MQRYHPASFTSAVNNSTIGGPSGRDTVRADSASLSSNFPISSRRPPPLTPYKLKCDKELLNSRLGPPDFHPQTPSCPEETLTREYAQAGYKETAEGLEETREIILSQVQTFTKPVVIKCREAIRRCLRAINDSRAQKRKAGQVYGVPLSGPLLTKPGVFPEQRPCGEDFKKKWIEGLSQPHKRLRSLAECVPHGYRRKSLFEVLIRNNVPLLRATWFIKVTYLNQVRPTSASMSSGTLDKSQVSRTELWTKDVIEYLQYLLDEFLYRNTTRAAPHSRDRSSHLLYSGLVQHRSNASSVPLDGEEPSLHFKWGYVVRLVHWHHAEGLLLPSAIIDWVIIQLQV
;
A
#
# COMPACT_ATOMS: atom_id res chain seq x y z
N MET A 1 -0.63 28.41 11.21
CA MET A 1 0.09 27.49 10.30
C MET A 1 0.85 26.47 11.14
N GLN A 2 0.33 25.25 11.23
CA GLN A 2 0.95 24.16 12.01
C GLN A 2 2.18 23.61 11.30
N ARG A 3 3.29 23.56 12.02
CA ARG A 3 4.57 22.98 11.59
C ARG A 3 4.50 21.46 11.75
N TYR A 4 4.72 20.72 10.67
CA TYR A 4 4.95 19.27 10.72
C TYR A 4 6.43 19.00 11.04
N HIS A 5 6.68 18.22 12.08
CA HIS A 5 7.98 17.59 12.34
C HIS A 5 8.16 16.37 11.44
N PRO A 6 9.31 16.16 10.77
CA PRO A 6 9.63 14.89 10.16
C PRO A 6 10.23 13.93 11.19
N ALA A 7 9.63 12.76 11.29
CA ALA A 7 10.11 11.63 12.07
C ALA A 7 11.40 11.05 11.44
N SER A 8 12.36 10.72 12.31
CA SER A 8 13.60 10.03 12.00
C SER A 8 13.35 8.69 11.30
N PHE A 9 13.95 8.52 10.11
CA PHE A 9 14.18 7.20 9.52
C PHE A 9 15.67 7.05 9.23
N THR A 10 16.35 6.32 10.10
CA THR A 10 17.70 5.81 9.89
C THR A 10 17.59 4.51 9.09
N SER A 11 18.10 4.50 7.86
CA SER A 11 18.44 3.25 7.18
C SER A 11 19.67 3.50 6.32
N ALA A 12 20.83 3.21 6.91
CA ALA A 12 22.10 3.13 6.23
C ALA A 12 22.17 1.79 5.49
N VAL A 13 22.51 1.80 4.20
CA VAL A 13 22.90 0.59 3.47
C VAL A 13 24.41 0.63 3.32
N ASN A 14 25.09 -0.12 4.18
CA ASN A 14 26.51 -0.43 4.06
C ASN A 14 26.71 -1.35 2.85
N ASN A 15 27.62 -0.98 1.94
CA ASN A 15 28.10 -1.87 0.90
C ASN A 15 29.55 -2.26 1.20
N SER A 16 29.70 -3.40 1.87
CA SER A 16 30.92 -4.20 1.95
C SER A 16 30.50 -5.62 1.57
N THR A 17 30.91 -6.18 0.44
CA THR A 17 32.11 -7.01 0.28
C THR A 17 31.96 -7.76 -1.06
N ILE A 18 33.04 -8.30 -1.63
CA ILE A 18 33.16 -9.71 -2.04
C ILE A 18 34.56 -9.92 -2.64
N GLY A 19 35.37 -10.72 -1.94
CA GLY A 19 36.57 -11.36 -2.45
C GLY A 19 36.65 -12.73 -1.78
N GLY A 20 36.40 -13.79 -2.56
CA GLY A 20 36.53 -15.18 -2.15
C GLY A 20 37.72 -15.85 -2.85
N PRO A 21 38.34 -16.89 -2.24
CA PRO A 21 39.69 -17.36 -2.60
C PRO A 21 39.69 -18.58 -3.54
N SER A 22 40.74 -18.71 -4.33
CA SER A 22 41.18 -19.92 -5.05
C SER A 22 42.61 -19.63 -5.55
N GLY A 23 43.64 -20.47 -5.51
CA GLY A 23 43.91 -21.86 -5.17
C GLY A 23 45.42 -22.05 -5.50
N ARG A 24 46.13 -22.93 -4.78
CA ARG A 24 47.60 -23.10 -4.81
C ARG A 24 48.13 -23.84 -6.06
N ASP A 25 49.47 -23.82 -6.16
CA ASP A 25 50.43 -24.76 -6.80
C ASP A 25 51.19 -24.18 -8.01
N THR A 26 52.52 -24.28 -8.23
CA THR A 26 53.68 -24.94 -7.59
C THR A 26 54.99 -24.49 -8.29
N VAL A 27 56.11 -24.43 -7.54
CA VAL A 27 57.51 -24.84 -7.86
C VAL A 27 58.36 -24.12 -8.96
N ARG A 28 59.33 -23.33 -8.47
CA ARG A 28 60.82 -23.36 -8.68
C ARG A 28 61.44 -23.56 -10.08
N ALA A 29 62.30 -22.63 -10.50
CA ALA A 29 63.64 -22.90 -11.06
C ALA A 29 64.51 -21.62 -11.13
N ASP A 30 65.72 -21.71 -10.58
CA ASP A 30 66.78 -20.70 -10.61
C ASP A 30 67.48 -20.66 -11.97
N SER A 31 67.96 -19.49 -12.39
CA SER A 31 69.12 -19.35 -13.29
C SER A 31 69.76 -17.98 -13.10
N ALA A 32 71.01 -18.00 -12.64
CA ALA A 32 71.86 -16.83 -12.43
C ALA A 32 72.78 -16.57 -13.65
N SER A 33 73.49 -15.44 -13.57
CA SER A 33 74.66 -15.01 -14.38
C SER A 33 74.30 -14.04 -15.53
N LEU A 34 74.97 -12.91 -15.81
CA LEU A 34 76.21 -12.26 -15.34
C LEU A 34 76.07 -10.73 -15.40
N SER A 35 77.03 -10.06 -14.76
CA SER A 35 77.20 -8.61 -14.62
C SER A 35 77.54 -7.86 -15.93
N SER A 36 77.06 -6.62 -16.03
CA SER A 36 77.80 -5.55 -16.73
C SER A 36 77.69 -4.25 -15.92
N ASN A 37 78.85 -3.75 -15.51
CA ASN A 37 79.01 -2.54 -14.72
C ASN A 37 78.98 -1.31 -15.64
N PHE A 38 78.01 -0.42 -15.45
CA PHE A 38 78.10 1.00 -15.78
C PHE A 38 77.42 1.81 -14.67
N PRO A 39 78.10 2.74 -13.97
CA PRO A 39 77.47 3.54 -12.94
C PRO A 39 76.77 4.72 -13.62
N ILE A 40 75.57 4.49 -14.15
CA ILE A 40 74.63 5.59 -14.38
C ILE A 40 73.85 5.75 -13.09
N SER A 41 74.12 6.84 -12.38
CA SER A 41 73.29 7.36 -11.29
C SER A 41 71.87 7.61 -11.81
N SER A 42 71.07 6.55 -11.96
CA SER A 42 69.63 6.64 -12.16
C SER A 42 69.02 6.62 -10.78
N ARG A 43 68.86 7.80 -10.16
CA ARG A 43 67.89 7.95 -9.07
C ARG A 43 66.54 7.58 -9.66
N ARG A 44 66.12 6.33 -9.50
CA ARG A 44 64.77 5.90 -9.81
C ARG A 44 63.84 6.78 -8.97
N PRO A 45 62.99 7.64 -9.56
CA PRO A 45 62.04 8.40 -8.76
C PRO A 45 61.22 7.39 -7.94
N PRO A 46 60.94 7.69 -6.67
CA PRO A 46 60.16 6.80 -5.83
C PRO A 46 58.84 6.46 -6.54
N PRO A 47 58.34 5.22 -6.44
CA PRO A 47 57.08 4.84 -7.05
C PRO A 47 56.00 5.82 -6.59
N LEU A 48 55.42 6.55 -7.54
CA LEU A 48 54.37 7.51 -7.25
C LEU A 48 53.20 6.75 -6.62
N THR A 49 52.83 7.13 -5.40
CA THR A 49 51.65 6.58 -4.75
C THR A 49 50.42 7.00 -5.56
N PRO A 50 49.53 6.06 -5.92
CA PRO A 50 48.31 6.40 -6.62
C PRO A 50 47.53 7.45 -5.81
N TYR A 51 47.14 8.55 -6.47
CA TYR A 51 46.32 9.57 -5.84
C TYR A 51 45.00 8.92 -5.38
N LYS A 52 44.80 8.90 -4.06
CA LYS A 52 43.53 8.48 -3.46
C LYS A 52 42.72 9.76 -3.22
N LEU A 53 41.68 9.96 -4.02
CA LEU A 53 40.74 11.04 -3.81
C LEU A 53 40.19 10.95 -2.37
N LYS A 54 40.59 11.90 -1.52
CA LYS A 54 40.00 12.10 -0.21
C LYS A 54 38.84 13.05 -0.41
N CYS A 55 37.62 12.54 -0.27
CA CYS A 55 36.44 13.39 -0.16
C CYS A 55 36.27 13.72 1.32
N ASP A 56 36.82 14.85 1.76
CA ASP A 56 36.62 15.35 3.13
C ASP A 56 35.23 15.97 3.34
N LYS A 57 34.42 16.01 2.27
CA LYS A 57 33.04 16.51 2.30
C LYS A 57 32.11 15.46 2.93
N GLU A 58 31.17 15.94 3.73
CA GLU A 58 30.16 15.11 4.38
C GLU A 58 29.36 14.29 3.35
N LEU A 59 29.00 13.06 3.71
CA LEU A 59 28.14 12.21 2.88
C LEU A 59 26.79 12.89 2.64
N LEU A 60 26.19 12.60 1.47
CA LEU A 60 24.90 13.14 1.06
C LEU A 60 23.84 12.96 2.15
N ASN A 61 23.37 14.06 2.71
CA ASN A 61 22.36 14.07 3.75
C ASN A 61 21.42 15.28 3.60
N SER A 62 20.29 15.26 4.33
CA SER A 62 19.24 16.29 4.23
C SER A 62 19.68 17.69 4.67
N ARG A 63 20.85 17.84 5.29
CA ARG A 63 21.40 19.13 5.75
C ARG A 63 22.22 19.84 4.68
N LEU A 64 22.64 19.16 3.61
CA LEU A 64 23.48 19.74 2.55
C LEU A 64 22.76 20.73 1.63
N GLY A 65 21.43 20.88 1.77
CA GLY A 65 20.65 21.79 0.95
C GLY A 65 20.52 21.33 -0.52
N PRO A 66 19.88 22.16 -1.36
CA PRO A 66 19.79 21.91 -2.80
C PRO A 66 21.18 21.96 -3.46
N PRO A 67 21.43 21.14 -4.49
CA PRO A 67 22.69 21.19 -5.24
C PRO A 67 22.87 22.58 -5.86
N ASP A 68 24.13 23.03 -5.91
CA ASP A 68 24.54 24.33 -6.47
C ASP A 68 23.89 25.56 -5.80
N PHE A 69 23.29 25.38 -4.61
CA PHE A 69 22.70 26.46 -3.84
C PHE A 69 23.38 26.60 -2.48
N HIS A 70 24.19 27.65 -2.35
CA HIS A 70 24.98 27.92 -1.16
C HIS A 70 24.58 29.29 -0.60
N PRO A 71 23.54 29.35 0.25
CA PRO A 71 23.13 30.63 0.85
C PRO A 71 24.22 31.13 1.80
N GLN A 72 24.35 32.46 1.90
CA GLN A 72 25.21 33.07 2.90
C GLN A 72 24.80 32.61 4.31
N THR A 73 25.77 32.18 5.09
CA THR A 73 25.58 31.77 6.48
C THR A 73 26.45 32.64 7.38
N PRO A 74 26.09 32.84 8.65
CA PRO A 74 26.94 33.58 9.60
C PRO A 74 28.32 32.94 9.82
N SER A 75 28.47 31.66 9.45
CA SER A 75 29.73 30.91 9.50
C SER A 75 30.58 31.03 8.23
N CYS A 76 30.10 31.78 7.23
CA CYS A 76 30.85 32.01 6.01
C CYS A 76 32.15 32.81 6.31
N PRO A 77 33.28 32.45 5.68
CA PRO A 77 34.53 33.19 5.84
C PRO A 77 34.40 34.67 5.45
N GLU A 78 33.61 34.98 4.42
CA GLU A 78 33.38 36.35 3.95
C GLU A 78 32.61 37.23 4.96
N GLU A 79 31.73 36.62 5.76
CA GLU A 79 30.93 37.32 6.78
C GLU A 79 31.65 37.40 8.15
N THR A 80 32.79 36.72 8.29
CA THR A 80 33.58 36.69 9.53
C THR A 80 34.68 37.75 9.50
N LEU A 81 34.46 38.87 10.18
CA LEU A 81 35.46 39.95 10.25
C LEU A 81 36.61 39.60 11.19
N THR A 82 37.68 39.03 10.64
CA THR A 82 38.95 38.82 11.36
C THR A 82 39.82 40.08 11.33
N ARG A 83 40.81 40.17 12.23
CA ARG A 83 41.75 41.32 12.25
C ARG A 83 42.52 41.42 10.94
N GLU A 84 42.90 40.28 10.38
CA GLU A 84 43.65 40.16 9.14
C GLU A 84 42.82 40.66 7.96
N TYR A 85 41.54 40.27 7.88
CA TYR A 85 40.63 40.76 6.84
C TYR A 85 40.33 42.25 6.97
N ALA A 86 40.24 42.77 8.20
CA ALA A 86 40.03 44.20 8.43
C ALA A 86 41.23 45.07 7.97
N GLN A 87 42.45 44.52 8.03
CA GLN A 87 43.68 45.24 7.64
C GLN A 87 44.04 45.08 6.16
N ALA A 88 43.88 43.87 5.61
CA ALA A 88 44.33 43.53 4.25
C ALA A 88 43.18 43.36 3.25
N GLY A 89 41.93 43.38 3.71
CA GLY A 89 40.77 42.96 2.94
C GLY A 89 40.60 41.44 2.89
N TYR A 90 39.36 40.98 2.71
CA TYR A 90 39.08 39.57 2.43
C TYR A 90 39.25 39.28 0.93
N LYS A 91 39.88 38.14 0.60
CA LYS A 91 40.01 37.62 -0.76
C LYS A 91 39.94 36.10 -0.73
N GLU A 92 39.07 35.51 -1.54
CA GLU A 92 39.05 34.08 -1.81
C GLU A 92 40.26 33.74 -2.69
N THR A 93 41.21 32.95 -2.17
CA THR A 93 42.35 32.44 -2.94
C THR A 93 42.34 30.93 -2.89
N ALA A 94 42.23 30.28 -4.05
CA ALA A 94 42.43 28.84 -4.16
C ALA A 94 43.93 28.53 -4.05
N GLU A 95 44.36 27.89 -2.96
CA GLU A 95 45.75 27.44 -2.82
C GLU A 95 46.08 26.37 -3.89
N GLY A 96 47.15 26.59 -4.65
CA GLY A 96 47.70 25.60 -5.60
C GLY A 96 47.14 25.64 -7.03
N LEU A 97 46.19 26.53 -7.34
CA LEU A 97 45.73 26.79 -8.71
C LEU A 97 46.42 28.03 -9.29
N GLU A 98 47.59 27.84 -9.87
CA GLU A 98 48.19 28.82 -10.77
C GLU A 98 47.50 28.63 -12.14
N GLU A 99 46.45 29.41 -12.42
CA GLU A 99 45.62 29.29 -13.64
C GLU A 99 46.46 29.24 -14.93
N THR A 100 47.61 29.91 -14.94
CA THR A 100 48.58 29.92 -16.05
C THR A 100 49.32 28.59 -16.26
N ARG A 101 49.29 27.64 -15.31
CA ARG A 101 49.96 26.33 -15.41
C ARG A 101 49.02 25.14 -15.56
N GLU A 102 47.71 25.35 -15.58
CA GLU A 102 46.72 24.27 -15.72
C GLU A 102 46.96 23.45 -17.01
N ILE A 103 47.35 24.13 -18.09
CA ILE A 103 47.67 23.50 -19.38
C ILE A 103 48.95 22.65 -19.29
N ILE A 104 49.95 23.07 -18.51
CA ILE A 104 51.24 22.37 -18.35
C ILE A 104 51.07 21.07 -17.53
N LEU A 105 50.13 21.08 -16.58
CA LEU A 105 49.79 19.91 -15.75
C LEU A 105 48.79 18.96 -16.42
N SER A 106 48.29 19.32 -17.61
CA SER A 106 47.39 18.45 -18.37
C SER A 106 48.15 17.20 -18.81
N GLN A 107 47.78 16.04 -18.27
CA GLN A 107 48.37 14.74 -18.63
C GLN A 107 47.96 14.26 -20.04
N VAL A 108 47.71 15.18 -20.97
CA VAL A 108 47.20 14.91 -22.32
C VAL A 108 48.10 13.91 -23.06
N GLN A 109 49.42 14.01 -22.88
CA GLN A 109 50.38 13.07 -23.47
C GLN A 109 50.26 11.63 -22.92
N THR A 110 49.72 11.46 -21.71
CA THR A 110 49.49 10.16 -21.05
C THR A 110 48.24 9.47 -21.58
N PHE A 111 47.30 10.20 -22.19
CA PHE A 111 46.07 9.67 -22.78
C PHE A 111 46.30 9.12 -24.20
N THR A 112 47.03 8.01 -24.28
CA THR A 112 47.19 7.26 -25.54
C THR A 112 45.86 6.69 -26.02
N LYS A 113 45.71 6.42 -27.33
CA LYS A 113 44.51 5.82 -27.92
C LYS A 113 43.93 4.62 -27.12
N PRO A 114 44.72 3.60 -26.72
CA PRO A 114 44.18 2.48 -25.94
C PRO A 114 43.68 2.89 -24.55
N VAL A 115 44.37 3.83 -23.88
CA VAL A 115 43.95 4.38 -22.57
C VAL A 115 42.62 5.12 -22.71
N VAL A 116 42.49 5.96 -23.73
CA VAL A 116 41.25 6.71 -24.02
C VAL A 116 40.07 5.77 -24.27
N ILE A 117 40.26 4.70 -25.04
CA ILE A 117 39.22 3.69 -25.28
C ILE A 117 38.77 3.04 -23.96
N LYS A 118 39.73 2.61 -23.13
CA LYS A 118 39.45 2.00 -21.82
C LYS A 118 38.71 2.96 -20.88
N CYS A 119 39.13 4.23 -20.83
CA CYS A 119 38.44 5.28 -20.05
C CYS A 119 37.01 5.51 -20.55
N ARG A 120 36.81 5.60 -21.87
CA ARG A 120 35.49 5.79 -22.47
C ARG A 120 34.54 4.64 -22.12
N GLU A 121 35.02 3.40 -22.17
CA GLU A 121 34.24 2.23 -21.77
C GLU A 121 33.91 2.20 -20.27
N ALA A 122 34.86 2.58 -19.41
CA ALA A 122 34.63 2.69 -17.98
C ALA A 122 33.57 3.75 -17.66
N ILE A 123 33.64 4.93 -18.30
CA ILE A 123 32.64 5.99 -18.17
C ILE A 123 31.26 5.48 -18.62
N ARG A 124 31.17 4.85 -19.80
CA ARG A 124 29.89 4.28 -20.27
C ARG A 124 29.31 3.25 -19.31
N ARG A 125 30.16 2.39 -18.73
CA ARG A 125 29.73 1.39 -17.73
C ARG A 125 29.18 2.07 -16.47
N CYS A 126 29.86 3.10 -15.97
CA CYS A 126 29.41 3.88 -14.82
C CYS A 126 28.07 4.58 -15.10
N LEU A 127 27.94 5.24 -16.25
CA LEU A 127 26.69 5.90 -16.66
C LEU A 127 25.52 4.93 -16.81
N ARG A 128 25.76 3.72 -17.34
CA ARG A 128 24.74 2.65 -17.37
C ARG A 128 24.29 2.27 -15.96
N ALA A 129 25.22 2.02 -15.05
CA ALA A 129 24.89 1.68 -13.66
C ALA A 129 24.08 2.78 -12.96
N ILE A 130 24.39 4.06 -13.23
CA ILE A 130 23.61 5.21 -12.73
C ILE A 130 22.19 5.20 -13.32
N ASN A 131 22.06 4.96 -14.63
CA ASN A 131 20.76 4.90 -15.29
C ASN A 131 19.91 3.73 -14.79
N ASP A 132 20.50 2.56 -14.58
CA ASP A 132 19.82 1.37 -14.04
C ASP A 132 19.37 1.62 -12.60
N SER A 133 20.23 2.19 -11.76
CA SER A 133 19.87 2.62 -10.40
C SER A 133 18.73 3.65 -10.41
N ARG A 134 18.77 4.62 -11.33
CA ARG A 134 17.71 5.63 -11.47
C ARG A 134 16.43 5.02 -12.00
N ALA A 135 16.48 4.05 -12.91
CA ALA A 135 15.31 3.32 -13.39
C ALA A 135 14.68 2.48 -12.26
N GLN A 136 15.49 1.84 -11.42
CA GLN A 136 15.03 1.12 -10.23
C GLN A 136 14.42 2.07 -9.19
N LYS A 137 15.03 3.24 -8.95
CA LYS A 137 14.46 4.29 -8.09
C LYS A 137 13.19 4.91 -8.69
N ARG A 138 13.10 5.08 -10.01
CA ARG A 138 11.85 5.50 -10.67
C ARG A 138 10.77 4.44 -10.51
N LYS A 139 11.06 3.14 -10.65
CA LYS A 139 10.09 2.08 -10.34
C LYS A 139 9.65 2.08 -8.87
N ALA A 140 10.55 2.42 -7.95
CA ALA A 140 10.24 2.57 -6.53
C ALA A 140 9.54 3.90 -6.17
N GLY A 141 9.65 4.94 -7.01
CA GLY A 141 9.20 6.31 -6.73
C GLY A 141 8.16 6.91 -7.68
N GLN A 142 7.82 6.26 -8.81
CA GLN A 142 6.72 6.68 -9.70
C GLN A 142 5.34 6.31 -9.14
N VAL A 143 5.30 5.50 -8.09
CA VAL A 143 4.14 5.29 -7.24
C VAL A 143 4.60 5.71 -5.86
N TYR A 144 3.92 6.64 -5.20
CA TYR A 144 4.21 7.08 -3.84
C TYR A 144 4.60 5.94 -2.90
N GLY A 145 5.90 5.79 -2.59
CA GLY A 145 6.47 5.13 -1.41
C GLY A 145 5.99 3.73 -1.01
N VAL A 146 5.17 3.06 -1.83
CA VAL A 146 4.51 1.79 -1.50
C VAL A 146 4.27 1.00 -2.80
N PRO A 147 4.60 -0.31 -2.85
CA PRO A 147 4.25 -1.16 -4.00
C PRO A 147 2.75 -1.11 -4.33
N LEU A 148 2.32 -1.31 -5.59
CA LEU A 148 0.90 -1.40 -5.97
C LEU A 148 0.30 -2.81 -5.87
N SER A 149 1.14 -3.82 -5.70
CA SER A 149 0.77 -5.22 -5.49
C SER A 149 1.91 -5.98 -4.80
N GLY A 150 1.59 -7.06 -4.10
CA GLY A 150 2.58 -7.99 -3.52
C GLY A 150 2.77 -7.88 -2.00
N PRO A 151 3.52 -8.81 -1.37
CA PRO A 151 3.65 -8.97 0.08
C PRO A 151 4.35 -7.80 0.83
N LEU A 152 4.82 -6.79 0.10
CA LEU A 152 5.34 -5.55 0.69
C LEU A 152 4.25 -4.48 0.92
N LEU A 153 3.04 -4.67 0.35
CA LEU A 153 1.83 -3.88 0.65
C LEU A 153 1.11 -4.34 1.91
N THR A 154 1.30 -5.61 2.28
CA THR A 154 0.73 -6.20 3.48
C THR A 154 1.51 -5.71 4.69
N LYS A 155 1.45 -4.41 4.99
CA LYS A 155 1.45 -4.01 6.39
C LYS A 155 0.14 -4.56 6.97
N PRO A 156 0.17 -5.49 7.94
CA PRO A 156 -1.02 -5.86 8.66
C PRO A 156 -1.68 -4.57 9.20
N GLY A 157 -2.96 -4.33 8.87
CA GLY A 157 -3.71 -3.19 9.41
C GLY A 157 -4.09 -2.05 8.43
N VAL A 158 -3.96 -2.18 7.10
CA VAL A 158 -4.50 -1.16 6.16
C VAL A 158 -5.98 -1.44 5.81
N PHE A 159 -6.80 -1.71 6.81
CA PHE A 159 -8.26 -1.68 6.67
C PHE A 159 -8.86 -1.07 7.95
N PRO A 160 -10.03 -0.42 7.85
CA PRO A 160 -10.67 0.19 9.02
C PRO A 160 -10.90 -0.83 10.14
N GLU A 161 -10.45 -0.51 11.34
CA GLU A 161 -10.74 -1.34 12.52
C GLU A 161 -12.16 -1.05 13.04
N GLN A 162 -12.87 -2.11 13.43
CA GLN A 162 -14.18 -1.98 14.06
C GLN A 162 -14.04 -1.66 15.55
N ARG A 163 -14.84 -0.71 16.05
CA ARG A 163 -14.85 -0.30 17.46
C ARG A 163 -16.22 -0.51 18.10
N PRO A 164 -16.29 -0.80 19.41
CA PRO A 164 -17.54 -0.74 20.16
C PRO A 164 -18.14 0.67 20.08
N CYS A 165 -19.45 0.76 19.85
CA CYS A 165 -20.19 2.02 19.73
C CYS A 165 -21.59 1.87 20.36
N GLY A 166 -22.18 2.96 20.85
CA GLY A 166 -23.57 2.99 21.30
C GLY A 166 -24.57 2.87 20.15
N GLU A 167 -25.78 2.42 20.44
CA GLU A 167 -26.81 2.12 19.42
C GLU A 167 -27.19 3.34 18.56
N ASP A 168 -27.30 4.53 19.15
CA ASP A 168 -27.59 5.77 18.40
C ASP A 168 -26.50 6.09 17.37
N PHE A 169 -25.24 5.88 17.73
CA PHE A 169 -24.13 6.06 16.81
C PHE A 169 -24.20 5.04 15.68
N LYS A 170 -24.45 3.76 16.01
CA LYS A 170 -24.58 2.71 15.00
C LYS A 170 -25.69 3.01 14.00
N LYS A 171 -26.87 3.45 14.48
CA LYS A 171 -28.01 3.84 13.64
C LYS A 171 -27.64 4.97 12.68
N LYS A 172 -27.07 6.07 13.20
CA LYS A 172 -26.61 7.21 12.38
C LYS A 172 -25.50 6.82 11.41
N TRP A 173 -24.61 5.91 11.81
CA TRP A 173 -23.52 5.44 10.97
C TRP A 173 -24.04 4.64 9.78
N ILE A 174 -24.99 3.72 10.02
CA ILE A 174 -25.64 2.93 8.96
C ILE A 174 -26.45 3.83 8.02
N GLU A 175 -27.16 4.82 8.56
CA GLU A 175 -27.83 5.82 7.74
C GLU A 175 -26.80 6.56 6.86
N GLY A 176 -25.66 6.99 7.44
CA GLY A 176 -24.55 7.52 6.66
C GLY A 176 -23.99 6.54 5.61
N LEU A 177 -24.02 5.24 5.89
CA LEU A 177 -23.61 4.21 4.94
C LEU A 177 -24.61 4.06 3.78
N SER A 178 -25.91 4.31 3.96
CA SER A 178 -26.87 4.28 2.86
C SER A 178 -26.78 5.52 1.94
N GLN A 179 -26.35 6.66 2.49
CA GLN A 179 -26.26 7.93 1.76
C GLN A 179 -25.14 7.95 0.70
N PRO A 180 -25.45 8.14 -0.61
CA PRO A 180 -24.43 8.19 -1.67
C PRO A 180 -23.40 9.32 -1.49
N HIS A 181 -23.84 10.47 -0.98
CA HIS A 181 -23.01 11.66 -0.79
C HIS A 181 -22.06 11.58 0.42
N LYS A 182 -22.32 10.68 1.38
CA LYS A 182 -21.45 10.50 2.55
C LYS A 182 -20.19 9.76 2.12
N ARG A 183 -19.01 10.34 2.31
CA ARG A 183 -17.74 9.74 1.88
C ARG A 183 -17.37 8.52 2.73
N LEU A 184 -17.01 7.40 2.11
CA LEU A 184 -16.53 6.20 2.83
C LEU A 184 -15.30 6.48 3.71
N ARG A 185 -14.41 7.39 3.28
CA ARG A 185 -13.26 7.81 4.10
C ARG A 185 -13.67 8.36 5.47
N SER A 186 -14.76 9.14 5.53
CA SER A 186 -15.27 9.66 6.81
C SER A 186 -15.89 8.56 7.68
N LEU A 187 -16.53 7.57 7.06
CA LEU A 187 -17.10 6.43 7.79
C LEU A 187 -16.03 5.45 8.29
N ALA A 188 -14.88 5.40 7.61
CA ALA A 188 -13.74 4.54 7.94
C ALA A 188 -13.02 4.94 9.23
N GLU A 189 -13.16 6.19 9.70
CA GLU A 189 -12.52 6.68 10.92
C GLU A 189 -13.01 5.95 12.18
N CYS A 190 -14.27 5.52 12.16
CA CYS A 190 -14.89 4.73 13.23
C CYS A 190 -15.98 3.83 12.63
N VAL A 191 -15.64 2.57 12.39
CA VAL A 191 -16.60 1.55 11.91
C VAL A 191 -17.21 0.85 13.13
N PRO A 192 -18.55 0.79 13.26
CA PRO A 192 -19.18 0.14 14.40
C PRO A 192 -18.98 -1.38 14.35
N HIS A 193 -18.61 -1.95 15.51
CA HIS A 193 -18.59 -3.39 15.73
C HIS A 193 -20.00 -3.91 16.11
N GLY A 194 -20.22 -5.21 15.96
CA GLY A 194 -21.40 -5.91 16.47
C GLY A 194 -22.41 -6.37 15.41
N TYR A 195 -22.24 -5.95 14.16
CA TYR A 195 -23.04 -6.46 13.04
C TYR A 195 -22.42 -7.75 12.48
N ARG A 196 -23.08 -8.89 12.70
CA ARG A 196 -22.65 -10.23 12.24
C ARG A 196 -23.84 -11.10 11.86
N ARG A 197 -23.62 -12.07 10.94
CA ARG A 197 -24.65 -13.01 10.49
C ARG A 197 -25.94 -12.26 10.10
N LYS A 198 -27.10 -12.77 10.50
CA LYS A 198 -28.43 -12.17 10.29
C LYS A 198 -28.47 -10.66 10.54
N SER A 199 -27.91 -10.17 11.64
CA SER A 199 -27.97 -8.73 11.99
C SER A 199 -27.29 -7.81 10.95
N LEU A 200 -26.25 -8.30 10.28
CA LEU A 200 -25.56 -7.56 9.21
C LEU A 200 -26.47 -7.43 7.98
N PHE A 201 -27.15 -8.51 7.59
CA PHE A 201 -28.10 -8.46 6.47
C PHE A 201 -29.29 -7.56 6.79
N GLU A 202 -29.93 -7.75 7.95
CA GLU A 202 -31.10 -6.98 8.35
C GLU A 202 -30.81 -5.47 8.36
N VAL A 203 -29.65 -5.04 8.88
CA VAL A 203 -29.32 -3.61 8.94
C VAL A 203 -29.05 -3.02 7.56
N LEU A 204 -28.40 -3.77 6.66
CA LEU A 204 -28.13 -3.34 5.29
C LEU A 204 -29.43 -3.24 4.46
N ILE A 205 -30.31 -4.23 4.62
CA ILE A 205 -31.58 -4.31 3.90
C ILE A 205 -32.55 -3.24 4.40
N ARG A 206 -32.73 -3.10 5.73
CA ARG A 206 -33.64 -2.11 6.33
C ARG A 206 -33.30 -0.68 5.93
N ASN A 207 -32.02 -0.40 5.72
CA ASN A 207 -31.55 0.93 5.31
C ASN A 207 -31.31 1.04 3.79
N ASN A 208 -31.66 0.00 3.03
CA ASN A 208 -31.49 -0.09 1.58
C ASN A 208 -30.10 0.39 1.11
N VAL A 209 -29.05 -0.12 1.76
CA VAL A 209 -27.68 0.33 1.50
C VAL A 209 -27.27 -0.04 0.06
N PRO A 210 -26.69 0.87 -0.74
CA PRO A 210 -26.22 0.53 -2.08
C PRO A 210 -25.19 -0.61 -2.09
N LEU A 211 -25.29 -1.54 -3.05
CA LEU A 211 -24.49 -2.78 -3.08
C LEU A 211 -22.98 -2.54 -2.96
N LEU A 212 -22.45 -1.52 -3.62
CA LEU A 212 -21.03 -1.14 -3.53
C LEU A 212 -20.61 -0.79 -2.10
N ARG A 213 -21.45 -0.04 -1.38
CA ARG A 213 -21.20 0.41 0.00
C ARG A 213 -21.41 -0.72 0.99
N ALA A 214 -22.43 -1.55 0.75
CA ALA A 214 -22.64 -2.80 1.50
C ALA A 214 -21.43 -3.73 1.36
N THR A 215 -20.94 -3.95 0.13
CA THR A 215 -19.74 -4.76 -0.16
C THR A 215 -18.53 -4.24 0.60
N TRP A 216 -18.31 -2.93 0.62
CA TRP A 216 -17.23 -2.33 1.39
C TRP A 216 -17.36 -2.65 2.89
N PHE A 217 -18.54 -2.46 3.48
CA PHE A 217 -18.75 -2.74 4.91
C PHE A 217 -18.64 -4.23 5.25
N ILE A 218 -19.12 -5.12 4.38
CA ILE A 218 -18.95 -6.57 4.49
C ILE A 218 -17.46 -6.93 4.48
N LYS A 219 -16.69 -6.45 3.48
CA LYS A 219 -15.24 -6.67 3.42
C LYS A 219 -14.54 -6.23 4.71
N VAL A 220 -14.85 -5.02 5.21
CA VAL A 220 -14.31 -4.53 6.49
C VAL A 220 -14.68 -5.46 7.65
N THR A 221 -15.93 -5.90 7.74
CA THR A 221 -16.43 -6.77 8.81
C THR A 221 -15.71 -8.13 8.82
N TYR A 222 -15.50 -8.75 7.65
CA TYR A 222 -14.86 -10.05 7.55
C TYR A 222 -13.33 -10.00 7.68
N LEU A 223 -12.70 -8.90 7.25
CA LEU A 223 -11.29 -8.64 7.52
C LEU A 223 -10.99 -8.48 9.01
N ASN A 224 -11.93 -7.89 9.77
CA ASN A 224 -11.81 -7.75 11.22
C ASN A 224 -12.09 -9.06 11.98
N GLN A 225 -12.90 -9.96 11.42
CA GLN A 225 -13.19 -11.28 12.02
C GLN A 225 -12.07 -12.29 11.80
N VAL A 226 -11.52 -12.34 10.59
CA VAL A 226 -10.45 -13.28 10.21
C VAL A 226 -9.23 -12.48 9.78
N ARG A 227 -8.41 -12.10 10.77
CA ARG A 227 -7.20 -11.31 10.55
C ARG A 227 -6.15 -12.14 9.81
N PRO A 228 -5.42 -11.57 8.83
CA PRO A 228 -4.24 -12.21 8.27
C PRO A 228 -3.26 -12.55 9.40
N THR A 229 -2.83 -13.80 9.50
CA THR A 229 -1.87 -14.21 10.51
C THR A 229 -0.53 -13.52 10.23
N SER A 230 -0.15 -12.55 11.07
CA SER A 230 1.17 -11.89 11.02
C SER A 230 2.26 -12.75 11.67
N ALA A 231 2.24 -14.06 11.46
CA ALA A 231 3.31 -14.92 11.93
C ALA A 231 4.49 -14.72 10.98
N SER A 232 5.57 -14.18 11.55
CA SER A 232 6.97 -14.29 11.13
C SER A 232 7.20 -14.81 9.72
N MET A 233 7.84 -13.99 8.88
CA MET A 233 8.40 -14.33 7.58
C MET A 233 9.27 -15.60 7.68
N SER A 234 8.66 -16.78 7.59
CA SER A 234 9.32 -18.02 7.22
C SER A 234 8.30 -18.95 6.56
N SER A 235 8.69 -19.45 5.39
CA SER A 235 7.95 -20.37 4.53
C SER A 235 6.89 -19.74 3.63
N GLY A 236 7.01 -19.99 2.32
CA GLY A 236 6.11 -19.57 1.25
C GLY A 236 4.77 -20.30 1.26
N THR A 237 4.13 -20.43 2.41
CA THR A 237 2.79 -20.99 2.56
C THR A 237 1.75 -19.96 2.14
N LEU A 238 0.84 -20.37 1.25
CA LEU A 238 -0.27 -19.55 0.78
C LEU A 238 -1.14 -19.11 1.96
N ASP A 239 -1.43 -17.81 2.04
CA ASP A 239 -2.27 -17.21 3.08
C ASP A 239 -3.69 -17.81 3.07
N LYS A 240 -3.94 -18.81 3.92
CA LYS A 240 -5.25 -19.47 4.08
C LYS A 240 -6.33 -18.53 4.63
N SER A 241 -5.96 -17.36 5.14
CA SER A 241 -6.91 -16.42 5.74
C SER A 241 -7.92 -15.89 4.73
N GLN A 242 -7.54 -15.74 3.45
CA GLN A 242 -8.48 -15.33 2.40
C GLN A 242 -9.53 -16.40 2.10
N VAL A 243 -9.11 -17.67 2.02
CA VAL A 243 -10.03 -18.79 1.79
C VAL A 243 -11.02 -18.89 2.95
N SER A 244 -10.52 -18.86 4.20
CA SER A 244 -11.39 -18.93 5.38
C SER A 244 -12.38 -17.76 5.50
N ARG A 245 -12.03 -16.54 5.04
CA ARG A 245 -12.99 -15.41 4.94
C ARG A 245 -14.11 -15.71 3.93
N THR A 246 -13.72 -16.26 2.78
CA THR A 246 -14.64 -16.59 1.68
C THR A 246 -15.60 -17.70 2.12
N GLU A 247 -15.08 -18.73 2.79
CA GLU A 247 -15.88 -19.82 3.39
C GLU A 247 -16.86 -19.28 4.43
N LEU A 248 -16.39 -18.46 5.38
CA LEU A 248 -17.23 -17.89 6.43
C LEU A 248 -18.33 -17.00 5.85
N TRP A 249 -18.00 -16.13 4.89
CA TRP A 249 -19.00 -15.26 4.24
C TRP A 249 -20.02 -16.07 3.46
N THR A 250 -19.58 -17.10 2.73
CA THR A 250 -20.48 -17.97 1.98
C THR A 250 -21.44 -18.70 2.91
N LYS A 251 -20.94 -19.20 4.06
CA LYS A 251 -21.78 -19.81 5.09
C LYS A 251 -22.85 -18.86 5.62
N ASP A 252 -22.47 -17.64 6.03
CA ASP A 252 -23.41 -16.64 6.55
C ASP A 252 -24.49 -16.25 5.52
N VAL A 253 -24.12 -16.20 4.23
CA VAL A 253 -25.06 -15.95 3.12
C VAL A 253 -26.06 -17.09 2.98
N ILE A 254 -25.58 -18.35 2.96
CA ILE A 254 -26.45 -19.52 2.85
C ILE A 254 -27.39 -19.61 4.06
N GLU A 255 -26.88 -19.41 5.28
CA GLU A 255 -27.70 -19.39 6.50
C GLU A 255 -28.81 -18.32 6.44
N TYR A 256 -28.50 -17.12 5.95
CA TYR A 256 -29.51 -16.07 5.82
C TYR A 256 -30.53 -16.35 4.70
N LEU A 257 -30.09 -16.90 3.57
CA LEU A 257 -30.99 -17.32 2.50
C LEU A 257 -31.93 -18.44 2.96
N GLN A 258 -31.43 -19.43 3.69
CA GLN A 258 -32.25 -20.50 4.28
C GLN A 258 -33.29 -19.91 5.24
N TYR A 259 -32.86 -19.00 6.13
CA TYR A 259 -33.78 -18.31 7.04
C TYR A 259 -34.92 -17.59 6.28
N LEU A 260 -34.62 -16.93 5.16
CA LEU A 260 -35.65 -16.29 4.34
C LEU A 260 -36.60 -17.32 3.71
N LEU A 261 -36.07 -18.43 3.18
CA LEU A 261 -36.89 -19.50 2.61
C LEU A 261 -37.83 -20.11 3.64
N ASP A 262 -37.33 -20.43 4.83
CA ASP A 262 -38.13 -20.99 5.92
C ASP A 262 -39.28 -20.04 6.32
N GLU A 263 -39.01 -18.73 6.37
CA GLU A 263 -40.05 -17.72 6.60
C GLU A 263 -41.10 -17.65 5.48
N PHE A 264 -40.68 -17.79 4.21
CA PHE A 264 -41.62 -17.86 3.09
C PHE A 264 -42.54 -19.08 3.19
N LEU A 265 -41.97 -20.26 3.48
CA LEU A 265 -42.72 -21.51 3.61
C LEU A 265 -43.69 -21.46 4.79
N TYR A 266 -43.24 -20.92 5.93
CA TYR A 266 -44.08 -20.75 7.12
C TYR A 266 -45.28 -19.82 6.86
N ARG A 267 -45.06 -18.66 6.23
CA ARG A 267 -46.16 -17.73 5.90
C ARG A 267 -47.11 -18.26 4.83
N ASN A 268 -46.63 -19.08 3.90
CA ASN A 268 -47.49 -19.71 2.89
C ASN A 268 -48.37 -20.82 3.51
N THR A 269 -47.82 -21.61 4.44
CA THR A 269 -48.55 -22.69 5.11
C THR A 269 -49.68 -22.14 6.00
N THR A 270 -49.41 -21.04 6.73
CA THR A 270 -50.42 -20.36 7.57
C THR A 270 -51.51 -19.67 6.76
N ARG A 271 -51.22 -19.20 5.54
CA ARG A 271 -52.24 -18.66 4.60
C ARG A 271 -53.05 -19.73 3.89
N ALA A 272 -52.53 -20.94 3.76
CA ALA A 272 -53.21 -22.08 3.12
C ALA A 272 -54.11 -22.89 4.05
N ALA A 273 -54.16 -22.57 5.35
CA ALA A 273 -55.15 -23.16 6.25
C ALA A 273 -56.57 -22.69 5.84
N PRO A 274 -57.46 -23.61 5.41
CA PRO A 274 -58.76 -23.20 4.90
C PRO A 274 -59.64 -22.75 6.08
N HIS A 275 -60.07 -21.50 6.03
CA HIS A 275 -61.35 -21.12 6.64
C HIS A 275 -62.45 -21.91 5.91
N SER A 276 -62.72 -23.10 6.42
CA SER A 276 -63.89 -23.91 6.09
C SER A 276 -65.05 -23.50 6.99
N ARG A 277 -66.24 -23.37 6.38
CA ARG A 277 -67.57 -22.95 6.88
C ARG A 277 -67.74 -21.43 7.03
N ASP A 278 -68.79 -20.80 6.51
CA ASP A 278 -70.00 -21.25 5.80
C ASP A 278 -70.66 -19.97 5.23
N ARG A 279 -71.41 -20.07 4.12
CA ARG A 279 -72.55 -19.20 3.70
C ARG A 279 -72.42 -17.66 3.89
N SER A 280 -72.62 -16.81 2.90
CA SER A 280 -73.76 -16.79 1.97
C SER A 280 -73.59 -15.59 1.04
N SER A 281 -73.98 -15.80 -0.22
CA SER A 281 -74.13 -14.80 -1.26
C SER A 281 -75.07 -13.67 -0.84
N HIS A 282 -74.66 -12.42 -1.03
CA HIS A 282 -75.58 -11.35 -1.44
C HIS A 282 -74.84 -10.30 -2.27
N LEU A 283 -75.11 -10.33 -3.57
CA LEU A 283 -74.97 -9.21 -4.47
C LEU A 283 -75.84 -8.06 -3.98
N LEU A 284 -75.32 -6.84 -3.90
CA LEU A 284 -76.02 -5.61 -4.29
C LEU A 284 -75.02 -4.48 -4.59
N TYR A 285 -75.37 -3.74 -5.64
CA TYR A 285 -74.69 -2.65 -6.29
C TYR A 285 -75.22 -1.32 -5.72
N SER A 286 -74.38 -0.35 -5.36
CA SER A 286 -74.67 1.10 -5.46
C SER A 286 -73.48 1.92 -4.96
N GLY A 287 -73.21 3.05 -5.61
CA GLY A 287 -72.08 3.93 -5.32
C GLY A 287 -72.33 5.03 -4.29
N LEU A 288 -71.33 5.92 -4.24
CA LEU A 288 -71.37 7.33 -3.83
C LEU A 288 -70.73 7.72 -2.46
N VAL A 289 -69.66 8.50 -2.61
CA VAL A 289 -69.16 9.64 -1.79
C VAL A 289 -68.34 9.40 -0.52
N GLN A 290 -67.28 10.23 -0.50
CA GLN A 290 -66.25 10.47 0.49
C GLN A 290 -66.75 10.64 1.93
N HIS A 291 -65.99 10.07 2.88
CA HIS A 291 -65.81 10.72 4.17
C HIS A 291 -64.34 10.65 4.59
N ARG A 292 -63.77 11.84 4.77
CA ARG A 292 -62.49 12.11 5.43
C ARG A 292 -62.44 11.45 6.81
N SER A 293 -61.35 10.76 7.10
CA SER A 293 -60.85 10.63 8.48
C SER A 293 -59.33 10.74 8.44
N ASN A 294 -58.83 11.91 8.84
CA ASN A 294 -57.45 12.09 9.24
C ASN A 294 -57.15 11.13 10.40
N ALA A 295 -56.36 10.09 10.13
CA ALA A 295 -55.50 9.49 11.14
C ALA A 295 -54.06 9.77 10.70
N SER A 296 -53.55 10.90 11.18
CA SER A 296 -52.12 11.16 11.27
C SER A 296 -51.53 10.11 12.20
N SER A 297 -51.16 8.94 11.66
CA SER A 297 -50.20 8.06 12.31
C SER A 297 -48.80 8.56 11.95
N VAL A 298 -48.17 9.20 12.94
CA VAL A 298 -46.72 9.39 12.97
C VAL A 298 -46.08 8.01 12.75
N PRO A 299 -45.22 7.81 11.73
CA PRO A 299 -44.49 6.56 11.60
C PRO A 299 -43.35 6.58 12.62
N LEU A 300 -43.66 6.15 13.84
CA LEU A 300 -42.67 5.80 14.84
C LEU A 300 -42.28 4.34 14.61
N ASP A 301 -41.01 4.15 14.29
CA ASP A 301 -40.32 2.90 13.95
C ASP A 301 -40.56 2.42 12.50
N GLY A 302 -39.46 2.36 11.72
CA GLY A 302 -39.51 2.12 10.28
C GLY A 302 -40.06 0.73 9.97
N GLU A 303 -41.07 0.69 9.12
CA GLU A 303 -41.76 -0.53 8.66
C GLU A 303 -40.74 -1.62 8.27
N GLU A 304 -40.98 -2.84 8.76
CA GLU A 304 -40.09 -3.97 8.46
C GLU A 304 -40.13 -4.28 6.95
N PRO A 305 -38.97 -4.42 6.27
CA PRO A 305 -38.96 -4.72 4.85
C PRO A 305 -39.67 -6.04 4.54
N SER A 306 -40.48 -6.07 3.48
CA SER A 306 -41.16 -7.29 3.04
C SER A 306 -40.17 -8.41 2.71
N LEU A 307 -40.56 -9.67 2.91
CA LEU A 307 -39.71 -10.83 2.60
C LEU A 307 -39.24 -10.82 1.14
N HIS A 308 -40.10 -10.42 0.21
CA HIS A 308 -39.73 -10.29 -1.21
C HIS A 308 -38.63 -9.23 -1.42
N PHE A 309 -38.70 -8.11 -0.70
CA PHE A 309 -37.65 -7.10 -0.74
C PHE A 309 -36.34 -7.63 -0.14
N LYS A 310 -36.40 -8.31 1.02
CA LYS A 310 -35.22 -8.94 1.64
C LYS A 310 -34.56 -9.92 0.67
N TRP A 311 -35.35 -10.82 0.09
CA TRP A 311 -34.90 -11.79 -0.91
C TRP A 311 -34.25 -11.12 -2.12
N GLY A 312 -34.94 -10.16 -2.75
CA GLY A 312 -34.43 -9.44 -3.92
C GLY A 312 -33.15 -8.65 -3.64
N TYR A 313 -32.96 -8.14 -2.42
CA TYR A 313 -31.70 -7.51 -2.02
C TYR A 313 -30.58 -8.54 -1.92
N VAL A 314 -30.79 -9.66 -1.22
CA VAL A 314 -29.76 -10.68 -1.02
C VAL A 314 -29.37 -11.33 -2.34
N VAL A 315 -30.30 -11.66 -3.23
CA VAL A 315 -30.00 -12.24 -4.55
C VAL A 315 -29.11 -11.30 -5.37
N ARG A 316 -29.42 -9.99 -5.39
CA ARG A 316 -28.56 -8.99 -6.06
C ARG A 316 -27.17 -8.91 -5.41
N LEU A 317 -27.11 -9.00 -4.08
CA LEU A 317 -25.85 -9.02 -3.33
C LEU A 317 -25.01 -10.26 -3.67
N VAL A 318 -25.62 -11.44 -3.74
CA VAL A 318 -24.97 -12.70 -4.13
C VAL A 318 -24.43 -12.62 -5.54
N HIS A 319 -25.22 -12.17 -6.51
CA HIS A 319 -24.77 -11.98 -7.88
C HIS A 319 -23.57 -11.04 -7.96
N TRP A 320 -23.61 -9.92 -7.24
CA TRP A 320 -22.50 -8.97 -7.15
C TRP A 320 -21.24 -9.61 -6.53
N HIS A 321 -21.38 -10.31 -5.40
CA HIS A 321 -20.25 -10.91 -4.68
C HIS A 321 -19.66 -12.12 -5.40
N HIS A 322 -20.47 -12.83 -6.20
CA HIS A 322 -19.99 -13.87 -7.10
C HIS A 322 -19.07 -13.29 -8.17
N ALA A 323 -19.48 -12.20 -8.84
CA ALA A 323 -18.65 -11.52 -9.83
C ALA A 323 -17.33 -10.97 -9.25
N GLU A 324 -17.34 -10.56 -7.97
CA GLU A 324 -16.16 -10.11 -7.23
C GLU A 324 -15.28 -11.25 -6.67
N GLY A 325 -15.69 -12.52 -6.82
CA GLY A 325 -14.94 -13.68 -6.29
C GLY A 325 -14.92 -13.77 -4.76
N LEU A 326 -15.96 -13.25 -4.09
CA LEU A 326 -16.06 -13.22 -2.62
C LEU A 326 -16.84 -14.40 -2.04
N LEU A 327 -17.47 -15.20 -2.89
CA LEU A 327 -18.28 -16.36 -2.51
C LEU A 327 -17.72 -17.62 -3.15
N LEU A 328 -17.94 -18.77 -2.52
CA LEU A 328 -17.68 -20.08 -3.12
C LEU A 328 -18.92 -20.51 -3.93
N PRO A 329 -18.86 -20.52 -5.27
CA PRO A 329 -20.04 -20.81 -6.09
C PRO A 329 -20.54 -22.24 -5.88
N SER A 330 -19.63 -23.20 -5.70
CA SER A 330 -19.96 -24.61 -5.47
C SER A 330 -20.87 -24.80 -4.27
N ALA A 331 -20.52 -24.22 -3.11
CA ALA A 331 -21.33 -24.35 -1.89
C ALA A 331 -22.74 -23.77 -2.04
N ILE A 332 -22.89 -22.67 -2.79
CA ILE A 332 -24.21 -22.08 -3.05
C ILE A 332 -25.01 -22.98 -4.00
N ILE A 333 -24.39 -23.50 -5.06
CA ILE A 333 -25.05 -24.41 -6.02
C ILE A 333 -25.50 -25.69 -5.31
N ASP A 334 -24.64 -26.30 -4.50
CA ASP A 334 -24.95 -27.50 -3.73
C ASP A 334 -26.16 -27.26 -2.81
N TRP A 335 -26.17 -26.11 -2.10
CA TRP A 335 -27.31 -25.72 -1.28
C TRP A 335 -28.60 -25.57 -2.11
N VAL A 336 -28.55 -24.90 -3.27
CA VAL A 336 -29.72 -24.75 -4.16
C VAL A 336 -30.23 -26.11 -4.64
N ILE A 337 -29.35 -27.02 -5.03
CA ILE A 337 -29.74 -28.37 -5.47
C ILE A 337 -30.47 -29.11 -4.35
N ILE A 338 -29.98 -29.02 -3.11
CA ILE A 338 -30.64 -29.61 -1.94
C ILE A 338 -32.05 -29.05 -1.76
N GLN A 339 -32.24 -27.73 -1.94
CA GLN A 339 -33.58 -27.12 -1.82
C GLN A 339 -34.54 -27.55 -2.94
N LEU A 340 -34.04 -27.96 -4.11
CA LEU A 340 -34.86 -28.42 -5.25
C LEU A 340 -35.18 -29.92 -5.22
N GLN A 341 -34.47 -30.69 -4.40
CA GLN A 341 -34.72 -32.13 -4.21
C GLN A 341 -35.85 -32.41 -3.20
N VAL A 342 -36.24 -31.39 -2.43
CA VAL A 342 -37.41 -31.35 -1.55
C VAL A 342 -38.61 -30.89 -2.35
#